data_AF-A0A533Y2J3-F1
#
_entry.id   AF-A0A533Y2J3-F1
#
_cell.length_a   1.000
_cell.length_b   1.000
_cell.length_c   1.000
_cell.angle_alpha   90.00
_cell.angle_beta   90.00
_cell.angle_gamma   90.00
#
_symmetry.space_group_name_H-M   'P 1'
#
loop_
_entity.id
_entity.type
_entity.pdbx_description
1 polymer ?
#
loop_
_entity_poly.entity_id
_entity_poly.type
_entity_poly.pdbx_seq_one_letter_code
_entity_poly.pdbx_strand_id
1 'polypeptide(L)'
;MMTFYHVNWCPECLIVREKLEELGLQYESVIVPDMRPFRKQVFEVSGQYYVPVLKDGDKVFSETRDILSYLETTYGRQATPS
;
A
#
# COMPACT_ATOMS: atom_id res chain seq x y z
N MET A 1 2.04 -10.06 -7.73
CA MET A 1 2.62 -10.05 -6.37
C MET A 1 2.48 -8.63 -5.87
N MET A 2 1.78 -8.46 -4.76
CA MET A 2 1.48 -7.15 -4.18
C MET A 2 2.45 -6.85 -3.05
N THR A 3 3.04 -5.67 -3.07
CA THR A 3 3.99 -5.19 -2.06
C THR A 3 3.50 -3.85 -1.52
N PHE A 4 3.42 -3.73 -0.20
CA PHE A 4 3.00 -2.54 0.50
C PHE A 4 4.18 -1.92 1.25
N TYR A 5 4.58 -0.72 0.85
CA TYR A 5 5.66 0.04 1.48
C TYR A 5 5.06 1.01 2.47
N HIS A 6 5.41 0.87 3.75
CA HIS A 6 4.80 1.65 4.82
C HIS A 6 5.72 1.83 6.03
N VAL A 7 5.26 2.63 6.99
CA VAL A 7 5.83 2.69 8.34
C VAL A 7 4.78 2.24 9.36
N ASN A 8 5.19 1.97 10.59
CA ASN A 8 4.29 1.44 11.62
C ASN A 8 3.37 2.49 12.26
N TRP A 9 3.82 3.75 12.34
CA TRP A 9 3.13 4.82 13.07
C TRP A 9 2.27 5.72 12.17
N CYS A 10 2.29 5.54 10.85
CA CYS A 10 1.63 6.45 9.92
C CYS A 10 0.11 6.17 9.83
N PRO A 11 -0.75 7.17 10.09
CA PRO A 11 -2.20 7.00 10.00
C PRO A 11 -2.70 6.58 8.61
N GLU A 12 -2.15 7.15 7.54
CA GLU A 12 -2.55 6.77 6.17
C GLU A 12 -2.14 5.34 5.84
N CYS A 13 -0.99 4.88 6.35
CA CYS A 13 -0.57 3.50 6.22
C CYS A 13 -1.49 2.53 6.97
N LEU A 14 -2.06 2.96 8.10
CA LEU A 14 -3.03 2.17 8.84
C LEU A 14 -4.31 1.98 8.03
N ILE A 15 -4.85 3.06 7.44
CA ILE A 15 -6.07 3.00 6.61
C ILE A 15 -5.91 2.03 5.44
N VAL A 16 -4.78 2.08 4.72
CA VAL A 16 -4.51 1.13 3.62
C VAL A 16 -4.40 -0.30 4.14
N ARG A 17 -3.74 -0.50 5.28
CA ARG A 17 -3.58 -1.83 5.89
C ARG A 17 -4.92 -2.44 6.29
N GLU A 18 -5.78 -1.66 6.94
CA GLU A 18 -7.13 -2.08 7.30
C GLU A 18 -7.93 -2.48 6.07
N LYS A 19 -7.82 -1.72 4.97
CA LYS A 19 -8.50 -2.06 3.72
C LYS A 19 -7.98 -3.36 3.08
N LEU A 20 -6.66 -3.58 3.12
CA LEU A 20 -6.04 -4.83 2.66
C LEU A 20 -6.51 -6.03 3.49
N GLU A 21 -6.64 -5.85 4.81
CA GLU A 21 -7.13 -6.87 5.75
C GLU A 21 -8.64 -7.15 5.56
N GLU A 22 -9.46 -6.09 5.44
CA GLU A 22 -10.90 -6.17 5.15
C GLU A 22 -11.17 -7.00 3.89
N LEU A 23 -10.34 -6.82 2.86
CA LEU A 23 -10.44 -7.54 1.59
C LEU A 23 -9.74 -8.91 1.60
N GLY A 24 -9.11 -9.30 2.72
CA GLY A 24 -8.42 -10.58 2.86
C GLY A 24 -7.22 -10.76 1.91
N LEU A 25 -6.61 -9.66 1.47
CA LEU A 25 -5.57 -9.69 0.43
C LEU A 25 -4.20 -10.02 1.01
N GLN A 26 -3.50 -10.94 0.35
CA GLN A 26 -2.12 -11.28 0.68
C GLN A 26 -1.17 -10.27 0.01
N TYR A 27 -0.23 -9.72 0.79
CA TYR A 27 0.79 -8.81 0.31
C TYR A 27 2.10 -8.99 1.07
N GLU A 28 3.19 -8.61 0.42
CA GLU A 28 4.48 -8.44 1.07
C GLU A 28 4.51 -7.08 1.80
N SER A 29 4.75 -7.12 3.11
CA SER A 29 4.92 -5.92 3.94
C SER A 29 6.38 -5.49 3.93
N VAL A 30 6.64 -4.27 3.45
CA VAL A 30 7.96 -3.65 3.49
C VAL A 30 7.92 -2.43 4.39
N ILE A 31 8.45 -2.58 5.60
CA ILE A 31 8.60 -1.49 6.57
C ILE A 31 9.85 -0.69 6.21
N VAL A 32 9.67 0.58 5.85
CA VAL A 32 10.75 1.45 5.43
C VAL A 32 11.27 2.31 6.59
N PRO A 33 12.50 2.86 6.51
CA PRO A 33 13.02 3.74 7.55
C PRO A 33 12.13 4.96 7.81
N ASP A 34 12.02 5.38 9.07
CA ASP A 34 11.23 6.57 9.45
C ASP A 34 11.75 7.84 8.77
N MET A 35 13.07 7.95 8.68
CA MET A 35 13.75 9.05 8.02
C MET A 35 13.61 8.94 6.50
N ARG A 36 12.86 9.88 5.92
CA ARG A 36 12.53 9.95 4.49
C ARG A 36 13.73 9.79 3.53
N PRO A 37 14.89 10.44 3.75
CA PRO A 37 16.02 10.31 2.84
C PRO A 37 16.57 8.88 2.70
N PHE A 38 16.29 8.01 3.67
CA PHE A 38 16.72 6.61 3.64
C PHE A 38 15.72 5.68 2.97
N ARG A 39 14.54 6.17 2.54
CA ARG A 39 13.50 5.37 1.85
C ARG A 39 13.82 5.20 0.37
N LYS A 40 15.04 4.75 0.04
CA LYS A 40 15.52 4.62 -1.34
C LYS A 40 14.66 3.68 -2.18
N GLN A 41 14.22 2.56 -1.61
CA GLN A 41 13.34 1.60 -2.29
C GLN A 41 11.98 2.21 -2.68
N VAL A 42 11.43 3.09 -1.82
CA VAL A 42 10.18 3.80 -2.14
C VAL A 42 10.39 4.72 -3.32
N PHE A 43 11.52 5.42 -3.38
CA PHE A 43 11.86 6.29 -4.49
C PHE A 43 12.10 5.53 -5.79
N GLU A 44 12.80 4.39 -5.72
CA GLU A 44 13.01 3.52 -6.89
C GLU A 44 11.70 2.99 -7.48
N VAL A 45 10.70 2.70 -6.63
CA VAL A 45 9.41 2.16 -7.07
C VAL A 45 8.43 3.24 -7.51
N SER A 46 8.38 4.38 -6.80
CA SER A 46 7.32 5.40 -6.96
C SER A 46 7.79 6.76 -7.46
N GLY A 47 9.11 7.00 -7.53
CA GLY A 47 9.68 8.32 -7.82
C GLY A 47 9.62 9.30 -6.64
N GLN A 48 9.18 8.87 -5.46
CA GLN A 48 9.08 9.72 -4.27
C GLN A 48 9.45 9.01 -2.96
N TYR A 49 9.64 9.76 -1.87
CA TYR A 49 10.01 9.21 -0.54
C TYR A 49 8.82 9.10 0.44
N TYR A 50 7.60 9.33 -0.05
CA TYR A 50 6.39 9.33 0.76
C TYR A 50 5.77 7.94 0.82
N VAL A 51 5.13 7.64 1.94
CA VAL A 51 4.34 6.42 2.14
C VAL A 51 2.94 6.84 2.58
N PRO A 52 1.89 6.05 2.31
CA PRO A 52 1.91 4.68 1.75
C PRO A 52 2.26 4.60 0.25
N VAL A 53 2.88 3.49 -0.16
CA VAL A 53 2.98 3.09 -1.59
C VAL A 53 2.55 1.65 -1.74
N LEU A 54 1.69 1.37 -2.70
CA LEU A 54 1.27 0.02 -3.08
C LEU A 54 1.79 -0.30 -4.48
N LYS A 55 2.49 -1.41 -4.62
CA LYS A 55 2.87 -1.99 -5.91
C LYS A 55 2.11 -3.29 -6.10
N ASP A 56 1.42 -3.44 -7.23
CA ASP A 56 0.79 -4.70 -7.61
C ASP A 56 1.13 -5.03 -9.05
N GLY A 57 2.00 -6.04 -9.22
CA GLY A 57 2.63 -6.32 -10.52
C GLY A 57 3.40 -5.09 -11.01
N ASP A 58 3.03 -4.56 -12.17
CA ASP A 58 3.65 -3.37 -12.77
C ASP A 58 2.95 -2.05 -12.39
N LYS A 59 1.83 -2.11 -11.67
CA LYS A 59 1.11 -0.93 -11.22
C LYS A 59 1.71 -0.42 -9.92
N VAL A 60 1.90 0.90 -9.83
CA VAL A 60 2.37 1.57 -8.62
C VAL A 60 1.40 2.70 -8.29
N PHE A 61 0.95 2.71 -7.04
CA PHE A 61 0.06 3.73 -6.50
C PHE A 61 0.74 4.36 -5.29
N SER A 62 0.84 5.69 -5.30
CA SER A 62 1.61 6.44 -4.31
C SER A 62 0.75 7.44 -3.53
N GLU A 63 -0.52 7.56 -3.90
CA GLU A 63 -1.53 8.37 -3.23
C GLU A 63 -2.52 7.45 -2.51
N THR A 64 -2.79 7.73 -1.23
CA THR A 64 -3.66 6.91 -0.38
C THR A 64 -5.06 6.72 -1.00
N ARG A 65 -5.63 7.75 -1.62
CA ARG A 65 -6.95 7.67 -2.27
C ARG A 65 -6.94 6.74 -3.48
N ASP A 66 -5.89 6.78 -4.28
CA ASP A 66 -5.76 5.96 -5.48
C ASP A 66 -5.54 4.50 -5.09
N ILE A 67 -4.76 4.25 -4.03
CA ILE A 67 -4.60 2.92 -3.45
C ILE A 67 -5.96 2.35 -3.02
N LEU A 68 -6.72 3.09 -2.21
CA LEU A 68 -8.02 2.63 -1.72
C LEU A 68 -9.02 2.40 -2.87
N SER A 69 -9.06 3.32 -3.84
CA SER A 69 -9.92 3.18 -5.02
C SER A 69 -9.53 1.97 -5.85
N TYR A 70 -8.23 1.73 -6.07
CA TYR A 70 -7.74 0.54 -6.76
C TYR A 70 -8.14 -0.75 -6.05
N LEU A 71 -7.93 -0.81 -4.74
CA LEU A 71 -8.25 -1.99 -3.94
C LEU A 71 -9.74 -2.30 -3.98
N GLU A 72 -10.59 -1.29 -3.80
CA GLU A 72 -12.05 -1.44 -3.86
C GLU A 72 -12.52 -1.87 -5.26
N THR A 73 -12.06 -1.18 -6.31
CA THR A 73 -12.52 -1.45 -7.68
C THR A 73 -12.04 -2.80 -8.21
N THR A 74 -10.86 -3.25 -7.80
CA THR A 74 -10.23 -4.48 -8.29
C THR A 74 -10.61 -5.70 -7.45
N TYR A 75 -10.70 -5.54 -6.12
CA TYR A 75 -10.87 -6.65 -5.18
C TYR A 75 -12.11 -6.55 -4.29
N GLY A 76 -12.79 -5.40 -4.23
CA GLY A 76 -13.96 -5.16 -3.37
C GLY A 76 -15.12 -6.13 -3.59
N ARG A 77 -15.21 -6.74 -4.77
CA ARG A 77 -16.25 -7.73 -5.10
C ARG A 77 -15.94 -9.16 -4.63
N GLN A 78 -14.76 -9.41 -4.07
CA GLN A 78 -14.36 -10.71 -3.51
C GLN A 78 -14.65 -10.84 -2.01
N ALA A 79 -15.11 -9.77 -1.36
CA ALA A 79 -15.71 -9.84 -0.03
C ALA A 79 -17.07 -10.57 -0.14
N THR A 80 -17.03 -11.88 0.03
CA THR A 80 -18.23 -12.73 0.02
C THR A 80 -19.13 -12.29 1.18
N PRO A 81 -20.44 -12.08 0.99
CA PRO A 81 -21.34 -11.91 2.11
C PRO A 81 -21.40 -13.23 2.88
N SER A 82 -21.01 -13.19 4.16
CA SER A 82 -21.36 -14.24 5.14
C SER A 82 -22.86 -14.31 5.34
#